data_AF-A0A1M6JPW0-F1
#
_entry.id   AF-A0A1M6JPW0-F1
#
_cell.length_a   1.000
_cell.length_b   1.000
_cell.length_c   1.000
_cell.angle_alpha   90.00
_cell.angle_beta   90.00
_cell.angle_gamma   90.00
#
_symmetry.space_group_name_H-M   'P 1'
#
loop_
_entity.id
_entity.type
_entity.pdbx_description
1 polymer ?
#
loop_
_entity_poly.entity_id
_entity_poly.type
_entity_poly.pdbx_seq_one_letter_code
_entity_poly.pdbx_strand_id
1 'polypeptide(L)'
;MTKTPFIILAGVLALAACGPKTNQTIDRGFDSKSLQDLTKTPGIWVDGDGCEHWAIDDGIEGYQTNRLDRYGKPVCGLLPPFTLHGPDAVGSPVPDPI
;
A
#
# COMPACT_ATOMS: atom_id res chain seq x y z
N MET A 1 3.63 32.75 27.30
CA MET A 1 3.21 31.34 27.45
C MET A 1 4.03 30.49 26.50
N THR A 2 4.99 29.74 27.05
CA THR A 2 6.05 29.01 26.35
C THR A 2 5.47 27.80 25.59
N LYS A 3 5.48 27.85 24.25
CA LYS A 3 5.06 26.74 23.36
C LYS A 3 6.10 25.62 23.25
N THR A 4 7.30 25.85 23.78
CA THR A 4 8.45 24.94 23.78
C THR A 4 8.15 23.52 24.30
N PRO A 5 7.47 23.31 25.45
CA PRO A 5 7.13 21.98 25.92
C PRO A 5 6.21 21.19 24.96
N PHE A 6 5.30 21.85 24.25
CA PHE A 6 4.41 21.19 23.29
C PHE A 6 5.15 20.70 22.03
N ILE A 7 6.14 21.48 21.56
CA ILE A 7 6.98 21.09 20.41
C ILE A 7 7.85 19.88 20.75
N ILE A 8 8.42 19.85 21.96
CA ILE A 8 9.23 18.72 22.42
C ILE A 8 8.38 17.46 22.55
N LEU A 9 7.18 17.56 23.11
CA LEU A 9 6.28 16.41 23.27
C LEU A 9 5.82 15.83 21.92
N ALA A 10 5.51 16.69 20.94
CA ALA A 10 5.16 16.26 19.59
C ALA A 10 6.33 15.56 18.88
N GLY A 11 7.56 16.06 19.05
CA GLY A 11 8.77 15.45 18.49
C GLY A 11 9.08 14.06 19.08
N VAL A 12 8.89 13.88 20.40
CA VAL A 12 9.10 12.59 21.07
C VAL A 12 8.05 11.55 20.63
N LEU A 13 6.78 11.95 20.48
CA LEU A 13 5.72 11.07 19.97
C LEU A 13 5.97 10.64 18.52
N ALA A 14 6.46 11.55 17.67
CA ALA A 14 6.80 11.22 16.29
C ALA A 14 7.96 10.21 16.19
N LEU A 15 8.97 10.32 17.06
CA LEU A 15 10.11 9.38 17.10
C LEU A 15 9.70 7.97 17.53
N ALA A 16 8.75 7.84 18.45
CA ALA A 16 8.28 6.54 18.96
C ALA A 16 7.50 5.72 17.92
N ALA A 17 7.00 6.36 16.85
CA ALA A 17 6.31 5.68 15.76
C ALA A 17 7.23 4.83 14.86
N CYS A 18 8.55 5.05 14.89
CA CYS A 18 9.54 4.38 14.03
C CYS A 18 10.08 3.03 14.57
N GLY A 19 9.41 2.40 15.54
CA GLY A 19 9.84 1.09 16.07
C GLY A 19 9.68 -0.06 15.07
N PRO A 20 10.48 -1.14 15.15
CA PRO A 20 10.40 -2.27 14.24
C PRO A 20 9.01 -2.95 14.29
N LYS A 21 8.42 -3.19 13.12
CA LYS A 21 7.15 -3.91 12.98
C LYS A 21 7.37 -5.40 13.23
N THR A 22 6.91 -5.90 14.38
CA THR A 22 7.06 -7.32 14.77
C THR A 22 6.05 -8.23 14.08
N ASN A 23 4.84 -7.73 13.82
CA ASN A 23 3.82 -8.45 13.05
C ASN A 23 3.58 -7.77 11.70
N GLN A 24 4.01 -8.41 10.63
CA GLN A 24 3.86 -7.90 9.26
C GLN A 24 2.48 -8.19 8.65
N THR A 25 1.60 -8.95 9.32
CA THR A 25 0.27 -9.32 8.77
C THR A 25 -0.83 -8.29 9.01
N ILE A 26 -0.55 -7.26 9.81
CA ILE A 26 -1.51 -6.22 10.19
C ILE A 26 -1.00 -4.89 9.65
N ASP A 27 -1.87 -4.09 9.06
CA ASP A 27 -1.54 -2.72 8.70
C ASP A 27 -1.42 -1.81 9.94
N ARG A 28 -0.51 -0.82 9.93
CA ARG A 28 -0.35 0.13 11.04
C ARG A 28 -0.71 1.52 10.54
N GLY A 29 -1.74 2.12 11.11
CA GLY A 29 -2.20 3.43 10.67
C GLY A 29 -3.58 3.74 11.22
N PHE A 30 -4.42 4.37 10.40
CA PHE A 30 -5.73 4.89 10.80
C PHE A 30 -6.84 3.82 10.87
N ASP A 31 -6.64 2.59 10.39
CA ASP A 31 -7.69 1.54 10.43
C ASP A 31 -7.23 0.09 10.74
N SER A 32 -5.93 -0.15 10.96
CA SER A 32 -5.37 -1.39 11.56
C SER A 32 -5.98 -2.73 11.07
N LYS A 33 -6.24 -2.85 9.76
CA LYS A 33 -6.87 -4.03 9.17
C LYS A 33 -5.89 -5.17 8.88
N SER A 34 -6.42 -6.36 8.63
CA SER A 34 -5.63 -7.52 8.19
C SER A 34 -5.25 -7.38 6.73
N LEU A 35 -3.97 -7.60 6.38
CA LEU A 35 -3.53 -7.60 4.98
C LEU A 35 -4.24 -8.69 4.14
N GLN A 36 -4.81 -9.71 4.78
CA GLN A 36 -5.59 -10.75 4.08
C GLN A 36 -6.90 -10.18 3.52
N ASP A 37 -7.48 -9.16 4.16
CA ASP A 37 -8.69 -8.53 3.66
C ASP A 37 -8.43 -7.68 2.41
N LEU A 38 -7.24 -7.06 2.33
CA LEU A 38 -6.74 -6.29 1.19
C LEU A 38 -6.54 -7.17 -0.06
N THR A 39 -6.08 -8.41 0.12
CA THR A 39 -5.83 -9.35 -1.00
C THR A 39 -7.08 -9.93 -1.66
N LYS A 40 -8.28 -9.62 -1.18
CA LYS A 40 -9.53 -10.21 -1.71
C LYS A 40 -9.93 -9.67 -3.08
N THR A 41 -9.51 -8.45 -3.41
CA THR A 41 -9.86 -7.78 -4.67
C THR A 41 -8.67 -6.97 -5.19
N PRO A 42 -7.58 -7.63 -5.64
CA PRO A 42 -6.45 -6.92 -6.21
C PRO A 42 -6.75 -6.45 -7.64
N GLY A 43 -6.25 -5.27 -7.97
CA GLY A 43 -6.20 -4.76 -9.33
C GLY A 43 -5.00 -5.31 -10.08
N ILE A 44 -4.95 -5.07 -11.38
CA ILE A 44 -3.78 -5.32 -12.23
C ILE A 44 -3.25 -3.98 -12.70
N TRP A 45 -2.08 -3.60 -12.20
CA TRP A 45 -1.32 -2.46 -12.72
C TRP A 45 -0.34 -2.94 -13.80
N VAL A 46 -0.24 -2.17 -14.88
CA VAL A 46 0.68 -2.45 -15.98
C VAL A 46 1.77 -1.38 -16.00
N ASP A 47 3.02 -1.80 -15.83
CA ASP A 47 4.16 -0.89 -15.84
C ASP A 47 4.52 -0.38 -17.25
N GLY A 48 5.56 0.47 -17.33
CA GLY A 48 6.02 1.04 -18.59
C GLY A 48 6.65 0.04 -19.56
N ASP A 49 7.08 -1.12 -19.07
CA ASP A 49 7.57 -2.24 -19.88
C ASP A 49 6.43 -3.14 -20.37
N GLY A 50 5.18 -2.86 -19.95
CA GLY A 50 4.00 -3.63 -20.27
C GLY A 50 3.83 -4.89 -19.40
N CYS A 51 4.55 -4.99 -18.28
CA CYS A 51 4.46 -6.10 -17.35
C CYS A 51 3.40 -5.85 -16.28
N GLU A 52 2.67 -6.93 -15.94
CA GLU A 52 1.53 -6.90 -15.04
C GLU A 52 1.94 -7.16 -13.59
N HIS A 53 1.32 -6.40 -12.69
CA HIS A 53 1.50 -6.47 -11.24
C HIS A 53 0.14 -6.60 -10.57
N TRP A 54 0.03 -7.49 -9.59
CA TRP A 54 -1.05 -7.41 -8.64
C TRP A 54 -0.85 -6.14 -7.81
N ALA A 55 -1.83 -5.25 -7.83
CA ALA A 55 -1.79 -3.98 -7.14
C ALA A 55 -2.95 -3.89 -6.15
N ILE A 56 -2.66 -3.35 -4.97
CA ILE A 56 -3.63 -3.07 -3.93
C ILE A 56 -3.31 -1.71 -3.34
N ASP A 57 -4.32 -0.88 -3.17
CA ASP A 57 -4.24 0.42 -2.53
C ASP A 57 -5.08 0.46 -1.25
N ASP A 58 -4.43 0.84 -0.15
CA ASP A 58 -5.02 1.03 1.17
C ASP A 58 -5.08 2.53 1.60
N GLY A 59 -5.15 3.44 0.62
CA GLY A 59 -5.25 4.88 0.85
C GLY A 59 -3.93 5.60 0.54
N ILE A 60 -3.00 5.69 1.51
CA ILE A 60 -1.65 6.22 1.24
C ILE A 60 -0.65 5.09 0.98
N GLU A 61 -0.96 3.89 1.48
CA GLU A 61 -0.13 2.72 1.43
C GLU A 61 -0.54 1.78 0.28
N GLY A 62 0.35 1.62 -0.72
CA GLY A 62 0.17 0.68 -1.82
C GLY A 62 1.03 -0.59 -1.69
N TYR A 63 0.48 -1.74 -2.05
CA TYR A 63 1.18 -3.03 -2.14
C TYR A 63 1.18 -3.52 -3.59
N GLN A 64 2.33 -4.01 -4.05
CA GLN A 64 2.46 -4.59 -5.38
C GLN A 64 3.32 -5.84 -5.39
N THR A 65 2.98 -6.77 -6.28
CA THR A 65 3.84 -7.91 -6.62
C THR A 65 3.67 -8.29 -8.08
N ASN A 66 4.74 -8.77 -8.72
CA ASN A 66 4.69 -9.25 -10.09
C ASN A 66 3.59 -10.30 -10.24
N ARG A 67 2.75 -10.16 -11.27
CA ARG A 67 1.86 -11.22 -11.71
C ARG A 67 2.68 -12.23 -12.51
N LEU A 68 2.77 -13.44 -11.98
CA LEU A 68 3.59 -14.50 -12.58
C LEU A 68 2.72 -15.51 -13.33
N ASP A 69 3.26 -16.04 -14.41
CA ASP A 69 2.71 -17.21 -15.08
C ASP A 69 2.98 -18.49 -14.26
N ARG A 70 2.47 -19.62 -14.75
CA ARG A 70 2.64 -20.93 -14.11
C ARG A 70 4.09 -21.42 -14.01
N TYR A 71 5.02 -20.75 -14.69
CA TYR A 71 6.46 -21.07 -14.71
C TYR A 71 7.28 -20.07 -13.88
N GLY A 72 6.61 -19.11 -13.23
CA GLY A 72 7.27 -18.08 -12.43
C GLY A 72 7.86 -16.93 -13.24
N LYS A 73 7.50 -16.79 -14.53
CA LYS A 73 7.90 -15.63 -15.35
C LYS A 73 6.87 -14.50 -15.19
N PRO A 74 7.30 -13.23 -15.19
CA PRO A 74 6.38 -12.10 -15.26
C PRO A 74 5.47 -12.21 -16.48
N VAL A 75 4.19 -11.90 -16.29
CA VAL A 75 3.25 -11.75 -17.39
C VAL A 75 3.40 -10.34 -17.96
N CYS A 76 3.66 -10.22 -19.26
CA CYS A 76 3.82 -8.94 -19.93
C CYS A 76 3.14 -8.93 -21.31
N GLY A 77 2.62 -7.77 -21.72
CA GLY A 77 2.11 -7.51 -23.06
C GLY A 77 0.65 -7.91 -23.34
N LEU A 78 -0.12 -8.32 -22.33
CA LEU A 78 -1.56 -8.61 -22.52
C LEU A 78 -2.43 -7.34 -22.41
N LEU A 79 -1.94 -6.33 -21.69
CA LEU A 79 -2.65 -5.10 -21.39
C LEU A 79 -1.78 -3.88 -21.79
N PRO A 80 -2.38 -2.72 -22.10
CA PRO A 80 -1.62 -1.52 -22.43
C PRO A 80 -0.75 -1.03 -21.26
N PRO A 81 0.45 -0.48 -21.50
CA PRO A 81 1.26 0.14 -20.45
C PRO A 81 0.55 1.30 -19.74
N PHE A 82 0.90 1.54 -18.48
CA PHE A 82 0.39 2.62 -17.64
C PHE A 82 -1.13 2.59 -17.40
N THR A 83 -1.70 1.38 -17.32
CA THR A 83 -3.11 1.19 -16.99
C THR A 83 -3.27 0.47 -15.66
N LEU A 84 -4.45 0.64 -15.07
CA LEU A 84 -4.92 -0.09 -13.91
C LEU A 84 -6.24 -0.76 -14.28
N HIS A 85 -6.35 -2.05 -14.00
CA HIS A 85 -7.51 -2.87 -14.34
C HIS A 85 -8.10 -3.52 -13.09
N GLY A 86 -9.40 -3.32 -12.88
CA GLY A 86 -10.12 -3.86 -11.73
C GLY A 86 -10.07 -2.94 -10.51
N PRO A 87 -10.74 -3.32 -9.40
CA PRO A 87 -10.65 -2.60 -8.15
C PRO A 87 -9.26 -2.79 -7.55
N ASP A 88 -8.64 -1.71 -7.11
CA ASP A 88 -7.39 -1.71 -6.35
C ASP A 88 -7.57 -1.07 -4.97
N ALA A 89 -8.51 -0.13 -4.82
CA ALA A 89 -8.86 0.48 -3.55
C ALA A 89 -9.68 -0.47 -2.64
N VAL A 90 -9.24 -0.64 -1.40
CA VAL A 90 -9.87 -1.55 -0.42
C VAL A 90 -10.14 -0.90 0.92
N GLY A 91 -11.28 -0.21 1.01
CA GLY A 91 -11.97 0.06 2.27
C GLY A 91 -11.22 0.93 3.29
N SER A 92 -10.25 1.73 2.85
CA SER A 92 -9.57 2.72 3.69
C SER A 92 -10.43 3.97 3.86
N PRO A 93 -10.55 4.52 5.09
CA PRO A 93 -11.16 5.83 5.32
C PRO A 93 -10.19 6.97 5.02
N VAL A 94 -8.92 6.68 4.72
CA VAL A 94 -7.91 7.67 4.36
C VAL A 94 -8.16 8.08 2.91
N PRO A 95 -8.47 9.36 2.64
CA PRO A 95 -8.65 9.83 1.27
C PRO A 95 -7.33 9.76 0.51
N ASP A 96 -7.34 9.15 -0.68
CA ASP A 96 -6.24 9.26 -1.64
C ASP A 96 -6.41 10.60 -2.40
N PRO A 97 -5.46 11.56 -2.30
CA PRO A 97 -5.51 12.81 -3.04
C PRO A 97 -5.04 12.68 -4.50
N ILE A 98 -4.81 11.46 -5.00
CA ILE A 98 -4.44 11.13 -6.37
C ILE A 98 -5.63 10.45 -7.07
#